data_AF-X6LLC9-F1
#
_entry.id   AF-X6LLC9-F1
#
_cell.length_a   1.000
_cell.length_b   1.000
_cell.length_c   1.000
_cell.angle_alpha   90.00
_cell.angle_beta   90.00
_cell.angle_gamma   90.00
#
_symmetry.space_group_name_H-M   'P 1'
#
loop_
_entity.id
_entity.type
_entity.pdbx_description
1 polymer ?
#
loop_
_entity_poly.entity_id
_entity_poly.type
_entity_poly.pdbx_seq_one_letter_code
_entity_poly.pdbx_strand_id
1 'polypeptide(L)'
;MNVDKNQHEHAKVWRYIKQLHKWEIYNFEQELEKKTSFAKNNSVYFENEEAQFKKLDLLLRICGGYQTNDENKRKIKVEQLLKKHNDYALTFDNILKIVAIFFRLKSSIPVLIMGETGCGKTKLLKFMASALNIQMTSIDVHGGYTVEDLQRDLEDPLQEASRNPKCTYL
;
A
#
# COMPACT_ATOMS: atom_id res chain seq x y z
N MET A 1 -2.90 32.58 -0.75
CA MET A 1 -2.29 32.06 -1.98
C MET A 1 -3.29 31.08 -2.58
N ASN A 2 -3.84 31.39 -3.75
CA ASN A 2 -5.00 30.70 -4.31
C ASN A 2 -4.55 29.35 -4.89
N VAL A 3 -4.51 28.30 -4.06
CA VAL A 3 -4.10 26.94 -4.46
C VAL A 3 -5.31 26.17 -4.99
N ASP A 4 -6.06 26.77 -5.92
CA ASP A 4 -6.93 25.98 -6.76
C ASP A 4 -6.03 25.22 -7.75
N LYS A 5 -5.60 24.03 -7.33
CA LYS A 5 -4.68 23.14 -8.08
C LYS A 5 -5.17 22.86 -9.49
N ASN A 6 -6.45 23.08 -9.77
CA ASN A 6 -7.07 22.80 -11.06
C ASN A 6 -6.97 23.95 -12.07
N GLN A 7 -6.60 25.16 -11.64
CA GLN A 7 -6.54 26.34 -12.52
C GLN A 7 -5.13 26.71 -13.00
N HIS A 8 -4.08 26.09 -12.45
CA HIS A 8 -2.70 26.36 -12.86
C HIS A 8 -2.46 25.96 -14.32
N GLU A 9 -1.72 26.77 -15.09
CA GLU A 9 -1.48 26.52 -16.53
C GLU A 9 -0.90 25.12 -16.81
N HIS A 10 0.12 24.71 -16.05
CA HIS A 10 0.66 23.35 -16.13
C HIS A 10 -0.39 22.25 -15.92
N ALA A 11 -1.41 22.44 -15.08
CA ALA A 11 -2.47 21.45 -14.89
C ALA A 11 -3.32 21.27 -16.16
N LYS A 12 -3.57 22.36 -16.92
CA LYS A 12 -4.26 22.30 -18.22
C LYS A 12 -3.43 21.55 -19.26
N VAL A 13 -2.13 21.86 -19.34
CA VAL A 13 -1.18 21.18 -20.24
C VAL A 13 -1.12 19.68 -19.93
N TRP A 14 -1.00 19.31 -18.65
CA TRP A 14 -0.98 17.91 -18.22
C TRP A 14 -2.25 17.14 -18.58
N ARG A 15 -3.43 17.75 -18.44
CA ARG A 15 -4.71 17.13 -18.87
C ARG A 15 -4.73 16.90 -20.38
N TYR A 16 -4.26 17.88 -21.15
CA TYR A 16 -4.21 17.77 -22.60
C TYR A 16 -3.26 16.65 -23.06
N ILE A 17 -2.05 16.58 -22.50
CA ILE A 17 -1.08 15.49 -22.76
C ILE A 17 -1.70 14.13 -22.41
N LYS A 18 -2.34 14.00 -21.25
CA LYS A 18 -3.01 12.77 -20.83
C LYS A 18 -4.08 12.32 -21.84
N GLN A 19 -4.87 13.27 -22.36
CA GLN A 19 -5.91 12.99 -23.35
C GLN A 19 -5.30 12.61 -24.72
N LEU A 20 -4.29 13.35 -25.17
CA LEU A 20 -3.61 13.14 -26.44
C LEU A 20 -2.98 11.75 -26.52
N HIS A 21 -2.28 11.34 -25.46
CA HIS A 21 -1.60 10.04 -25.39
C HIS A 21 -2.45 8.92 -24.80
N LYS A 22 -3.72 9.19 -24.46
CA LYS A 22 -4.64 8.23 -23.83
C LYS A 22 -4.02 7.53 -22.60
N TRP A 23 -3.25 8.26 -21.80
CA TRP A 23 -2.59 7.69 -20.62
C TRP A 23 -3.62 7.41 -19.53
N GLU A 24 -3.77 6.14 -19.17
CA GLU A 24 -4.62 5.70 -18.06
C GLU A 24 -3.90 5.92 -16.72
N ILE A 25 -3.73 7.18 -16.34
CA ILE A 25 -3.17 7.55 -15.04
C ILE A 25 -4.30 7.51 -14.01
N TYR A 26 -4.12 6.71 -12.97
CA TYR A 26 -5.00 6.71 -11.80
C TYR A 26 -4.98 8.09 -11.13
N ASN A 27 -6.14 8.73 -10.99
CA ASN A 27 -6.25 10.06 -10.39
C ASN A 27 -7.08 9.98 -9.10
N PHE A 28 -6.41 10.22 -7.98
CA PHE A 28 -6.99 10.15 -6.63
C PHE A 28 -7.98 11.28 -6.34
N GLU A 29 -7.79 12.47 -6.90
CA GLU A 29 -8.72 13.60 -6.73
C GLU A 29 -10.05 13.29 -7.42
N GLN A 30 -10.00 12.74 -8.64
CA GLN A 30 -11.19 12.29 -9.37
C GLN A 30 -11.91 11.14 -8.67
N GLU A 31 -11.17 10.22 -8.05
CA GLU A 31 -11.75 9.14 -7.25
C GLU A 31 -12.49 9.70 -6.02
N LEU A 32 -11.88 10.65 -5.31
CA LEU A 32 -12.48 11.31 -4.15
C LEU A 32 -13.74 12.09 -4.54
N GLU A 33 -13.70 12.88 -5.61
CA GLU A 33 -14.85 13.63 -6.13
C GLU A 33 -16.02 12.70 -6.49
N LYS A 34 -15.73 11.56 -7.14
CA LYS A 34 -16.73 10.53 -7.45
C LYS A 34 -17.36 9.95 -6.18
N LYS A 35 -16.54 9.63 -5.17
CA LYS A 35 -17.02 9.12 -3.88
C LYS A 35 -17.89 10.13 -3.16
N THR A 36 -17.46 11.39 -3.09
CA THR A 36 -18.22 12.47 -2.45
C THR A 36 -19.54 12.75 -3.17
N SER A 37 -19.54 12.78 -4.50
CA SER A 37 -20.75 13.02 -5.29
C SER A 37 -21.74 11.85 -5.17
N PHE A 38 -21.24 10.62 -5.17
CA PHE A 38 -22.08 9.44 -4.97
C PHE A 38 -22.66 9.39 -3.55
N ALA A 39 -21.84 9.65 -2.52
CA ALA A 39 -22.28 9.66 -1.13
C ALA A 39 -23.35 10.73 -0.83
N LYS A 40 -23.33 11.85 -1.57
CA LYS A 40 -24.38 12.89 -1.49
C LYS A 40 -25.72 12.42 -2.05
N ASN A 41 -25.71 11.55 -3.07
CA ASN A 41 -26.91 11.08 -3.75
C ASN A 41 -27.41 9.74 -3.22
N ASN A 42 -26.51 8.89 -2.74
CA ASN A 42 -26.74 7.56 -2.20
C ASN A 42 -25.99 7.48 -0.86
N SER A 43 -26.68 7.20 0.24
CA SER A 43 -26.13 7.28 1.61
C SER A 43 -24.82 6.50 1.85
N VAL A 44 -24.50 5.52 1.02
CA VAL A 44 -23.29 4.69 1.12
C VAL A 44 -22.67 4.48 -0.27
N TYR A 45 -21.36 4.69 -0.39
CA TYR A 45 -20.57 4.34 -1.57
C TYR A 45 -20.02 2.93 -1.46
N PHE A 46 -20.26 2.12 -2.49
CA PHE A 46 -19.62 0.81 -2.66
C PHE A 46 -18.55 0.91 -3.74
N GLU A 47 -17.31 0.61 -3.39
CA GLU A 47 -16.21 0.58 -4.35
C GLU A 47 -16.31 -0.68 -5.21
N ASN A 48 -16.31 -0.52 -6.53
CA ASN A 48 -16.38 -1.66 -7.43
C ASN A 48 -15.05 -2.44 -7.48
N GLU A 49 -15.12 -3.70 -7.89
CA GLU A 49 -13.93 -4.57 -7.99
C GLU A 49 -12.87 -4.01 -8.94
N GLU A 50 -13.28 -3.35 -10.02
CA GLU A 50 -12.36 -2.72 -10.98
C GLU A 50 -11.53 -1.61 -10.33
N ALA A 51 -12.12 -0.77 -9.46
CA ALA A 51 -11.39 0.26 -8.73
C ALA A 51 -10.40 -0.34 -7.73
N GLN A 52 -10.81 -1.38 -6.99
CA GLN A 52 -9.90 -2.11 -6.09
C GLN A 52 -8.74 -2.74 -6.86
N PHE A 53 -9.02 -3.33 -8.02
CA PHE A 53 -8.01 -3.91 -8.89
C PHE A 53 -6.99 -2.86 -9.32
N LYS A 54 -7.44 -1.71 -9.85
CA LYS A 54 -6.54 -0.65 -10.33
C LYS A 54 -5.64 -0.12 -9.21
N LYS A 55 -6.17 0.02 -7.99
CA LYS A 55 -5.41 0.45 -6.81
C LYS A 55 -4.35 -0.55 -6.40
N LEU A 56 -4.71 -1.83 -6.31
CA LEU A 56 -3.78 -2.87 -5.91
C LEU A 56 -2.71 -3.09 -6.98
N ASP A 57 -3.09 -3.10 -8.27
CA ASP A 57 -2.14 -3.15 -9.38
C ASP A 57 -1.17 -1.98 -9.32
N LEU A 58 -1.66 -0.75 -9.11
CA LEU A 58 -0.81 0.43 -8.94
C LEU A 58 0.18 0.28 -7.78
N LEU A 59 -0.29 -0.15 -6.61
CA LEU A 59 0.56 -0.37 -5.43
C LEU A 59 1.67 -1.39 -5.73
N LEU A 60 1.33 -2.52 -6.36
CA LEU A 60 2.29 -3.55 -6.72
C LEU A 60 3.31 -3.05 -7.75
N ARG A 61 2.89 -2.23 -8.72
CA ARG A 61 3.82 -1.61 -9.68
C ARG A 61 4.82 -0.68 -8.97
N ILE A 62 4.34 0.18 -8.07
CA ILE A 62 5.19 1.14 -7.34
C ILE A 62 6.20 0.42 -6.46
N CYS A 63 5.77 -0.61 -5.73
CA CYS A 63 6.61 -1.28 -4.74
C CYS A 63 7.36 -2.51 -5.31
N GLY A 64 7.34 -2.73 -6.62
CA GLY A 64 8.03 -3.88 -7.23
C GLY A 64 7.44 -5.24 -6.86
N GLY A 65 6.14 -5.30 -6.55
CA GLY A 65 5.44 -6.53 -6.14
C GLY A 65 5.25 -7.56 -7.25
N TYR A 66 5.72 -7.32 -8.48
CA TYR A 66 5.65 -8.27 -9.58
C TYR A 66 7.01 -8.89 -9.89
N GLN A 67 7.03 -10.22 -10.01
CA GLN A 67 8.22 -10.98 -10.39
C GLN A 67 8.28 -11.26 -11.91
N THR A 68 7.21 -10.95 -12.64
CA THR A 68 7.06 -11.27 -14.06
C THR A 68 6.52 -10.08 -14.83
N ASN A 69 6.85 -10.02 -16.13
CA ASN A 69 6.32 -9.03 -17.07
C ASN A 69 5.06 -9.50 -17.79
N ASP A 70 4.64 -10.75 -17.59
CA ASP A 70 3.42 -11.33 -18.16
C ASP A 70 2.18 -10.69 -17.52
N GLU A 71 1.39 -9.97 -18.32
CA GLU A 71 0.20 -9.26 -17.88
C GLU A 71 -0.89 -10.19 -17.33
N ASN A 72 -1.05 -11.39 -17.90
CA ASN A 72 -2.04 -12.36 -17.43
C ASN A 72 -1.68 -12.85 -16.04
N LYS A 73 -0.40 -13.15 -15.80
CA LYS A 73 0.09 -13.55 -14.47
C LYS A 73 -0.06 -12.42 -13.45
N ARG A 74 0.19 -11.17 -13.84
CA ARG A 74 -0.03 -10.00 -12.96
C ARG A 74 -1.50 -9.88 -12.57
N LYS A 75 -2.41 -9.98 -13.56
CA LYS A 75 -3.86 -9.93 -13.34
C LYS A 75 -4.33 -11.01 -12.37
N ILE A 76 -3.92 -12.26 -12.59
CA ILE A 76 -4.24 -13.39 -11.70
C ILE A 76 -3.74 -13.12 -10.28
N LYS A 77 -2.52 -12.60 -10.12
CA LYS A 77 -1.96 -12.27 -8.80
C LYS A 77 -2.81 -11.21 -8.07
N VAL A 78 -3.22 -10.14 -8.76
CA VAL A 78 -4.06 -9.09 -8.18
C VAL A 78 -5.42 -9.67 -7.74
N GLU A 79 -6.08 -10.45 -8.59
CA GLU A 79 -7.35 -11.09 -8.28
C GLU A 79 -7.25 -12.02 -7.05
N GLN A 80 -6.19 -12.82 -6.99
CA GLN A 80 -5.91 -13.69 -5.83
C GLN A 80 -5.72 -12.89 -4.53
N LEU A 81 -4.99 -11.77 -4.60
CA LEU A 81 -4.76 -10.91 -3.43
C LEU A 81 -6.03 -10.19 -2.97
N LEU A 82 -6.85 -9.70 -3.91
CA LEU A 82 -8.16 -9.10 -3.59
C LEU A 82 -9.09 -10.12 -2.92
N LYS A 83 -9.12 -11.36 -3.43
CA LYS A 83 -9.90 -12.44 -2.82
C LYS A 83 -9.38 -12.80 -1.42
N LYS A 84 -8.05 -12.85 -1.24
CA LYS A 84 -7.41 -13.17 0.03
C LYS A 84 -7.65 -12.11 1.11
N HIS A 85 -7.69 -10.83 0.71
CA HIS A 85 -7.83 -9.69 1.61
C HIS A 85 -9.11 -8.91 1.31
N ASN A 86 -10.23 -9.63 1.15
CA ASN A 86 -11.54 -9.05 0.85
C ASN A 86 -12.11 -8.20 2.00
N ASP A 87 -11.56 -8.33 3.20
CA ASP A 87 -11.92 -7.59 4.40
C ASP A 87 -11.04 -6.33 4.62
N TYR A 88 -10.08 -6.08 3.73
CA TYR A 88 -9.20 -4.92 3.81
C TYR A 88 -9.57 -3.85 2.80
N ALA A 89 -9.96 -2.67 3.29
CA ALA A 89 -10.21 -1.52 2.43
C ALA A 89 -8.90 -0.85 2.01
N LEU A 90 -8.51 -1.01 0.74
CA LEU A 90 -7.36 -0.33 0.15
C LEU A 90 -7.72 1.12 -0.24
N THR A 91 -7.77 1.99 0.76
CA THR A 91 -7.99 3.42 0.55
C THR A 91 -6.74 4.08 -0.02
N PHE A 92 -6.89 5.26 -0.63
CA PHE A 92 -5.74 6.04 -1.11
C PHE A 92 -4.75 6.35 0.02
N ASP A 93 -5.25 6.73 1.18
CA ASP A 93 -4.45 6.99 2.37
C ASP A 93 -3.65 5.75 2.82
N ASN A 94 -4.26 4.55 2.79
CA ASN A 94 -3.55 3.30 3.06
C ASN A 94 -2.45 3.02 2.02
N ILE A 95 -2.70 3.28 0.74
CA ILE A 95 -1.68 3.14 -0.33
C ILE A 95 -0.49 4.06 -0.05
N LEU A 96 -0.74 5.35 0.24
CA LEU A 96 0.34 6.31 0.52
C LEU A 96 1.15 5.91 1.77
N LYS A 97 0.49 5.47 2.83
CA LYS A 97 1.14 4.97 4.05
C LYS A 97 2.04 3.78 3.74
N ILE A 98 1.53 2.80 2.98
CA ILE A 98 2.30 1.62 2.58
C ILE A 98 3.52 2.02 1.74
N VAL A 99 3.33 2.88 0.74
CA VAL A 99 4.42 3.37 -0.13
C VAL A 99 5.50 4.07 0.70
N ALA A 100 5.12 4.94 1.64
CA ALA A 100 6.05 5.64 2.52
C ALA A 100 6.84 4.68 3.43
N ILE A 101 6.17 3.67 4.02
CA ILE A 101 6.82 2.64 4.83
C ILE A 101 7.78 1.82 3.98
N PHE A 102 7.32 1.33 2.82
CA PHE A 102 8.11 0.50 1.91
C PHE A 102 9.43 1.17 1.52
N PHE A 103 9.39 2.42 1.05
CA PHE A 103 10.60 3.13 0.62
C PHE A 103 11.53 3.47 1.79
N ARG A 104 11.02 3.70 3.00
CA ARG A 104 11.85 3.86 4.20
C ARG A 104 12.58 2.57 4.56
N LEU A 105 11.88 1.42 4.54
CA LEU A 105 12.49 0.12 4.79
C LEU A 105 13.55 -0.23 3.72
N LYS A 106 13.24 0.03 2.44
CA LYS A 106 14.17 -0.10 1.30
C LYS A 106 15.44 0.75 1.46
N SER A 107 15.31 1.91 2.12
CA SER A 107 16.42 2.81 2.42
C SER A 107 17.13 2.47 3.74
N SER A 108 16.83 1.32 4.36
CA SER A 108 17.35 0.92 5.67
C SER A 108 17.08 1.96 6.78
N ILE A 109 15.98 2.71 6.67
CA ILE A 109 15.54 3.69 7.67
C ILE A 109 14.53 3.01 8.59
N PRO A 110 14.80 2.90 9.90
CA PRO A 110 13.83 2.37 10.86
C PRO A 110 12.51 3.15 10.85
N VAL A 111 11.40 2.42 11.01
CA VAL A 111 10.05 3.00 10.97
C VAL A 111 9.33 2.74 12.29
N LEU A 112 8.97 3.82 12.98
CA LEU A 112 8.06 3.78 14.14
C LEU A 112 6.69 4.31 13.70
N ILE A 113 5.64 3.49 13.88
CA ILE A 113 4.26 3.87 13.55
C ILE A 113 3.49 4.08 14.85
N MET A 114 3.11 5.33 15.14
CA MET A 114 2.35 5.69 16.33
C MET A 114 0.87 5.89 16.01
N GLY A 115 0.00 5.60 16.97
CA GLY A 115 -1.44 5.85 16.90
C GLY A 115 -2.20 5.02 17.94
N GLU A 116 -3.47 5.35 18.17
CA GLU A 116 -4.33 4.66 19.14
C GLU A 116 -4.61 3.19 18.76
N THR A 117 -5.03 2.38 19.73
CA THR A 117 -5.51 1.02 19.47
C THR A 117 -6.71 1.06 18.52
N GLY A 118 -6.80 0.10 17.60
CA GLY A 118 -7.90 0.03 16.64
C GLY A 118 -7.76 0.90 15.39
N CYS A 119 -6.75 1.78 15.28
CA CYS A 119 -6.56 2.59 14.07
C CYS A 119 -5.99 1.85 12.84
N GLY A 120 -5.83 0.52 12.93
CA GLY A 120 -5.51 -0.34 11.78
C GLY A 120 -4.02 -0.53 11.45
N LYS A 121 -3.08 -0.03 12.27
CA LYS A 121 -1.62 -0.15 12.04
C LYS A 121 -1.18 -1.60 11.73
N THR A 122 -1.52 -2.54 12.60
CA THR A 122 -1.11 -3.94 12.45
C THR A 122 -1.74 -4.60 11.23
N LYS A 123 -3.02 -4.30 10.93
CA LYS A 123 -3.71 -4.82 9.75
C LYS A 123 -3.08 -4.28 8.45
N LEU A 124 -2.70 -2.99 8.43
CA LEU A 124 -1.98 -2.37 7.32
C LEU A 124 -0.62 -3.04 7.05
N LEU A 125 0.17 -3.28 8.10
CA LEU A 125 1.47 -3.96 7.96
C LEU A 125 1.32 -5.41 7.47
N LYS A 126 0.37 -6.16 8.03
CA LYS A 126 0.07 -7.54 7.60
C LYS A 126 -0.38 -7.59 6.14
N PHE A 127 -1.23 -6.66 5.72
CA PHE A 127 -1.66 -6.54 4.32
C PHE A 127 -0.47 -6.24 3.40
N MET A 128 0.34 -5.22 3.74
CA MET A 128 1.54 -4.85 2.98
C MET A 128 2.48 -6.03 2.82
N ALA A 129 2.81 -6.72 3.92
CA ALA A 129 3.70 -7.86 3.91
C ALA A 129 3.17 -8.98 3.00
N SER A 130 1.87 -9.27 3.07
CA SER A 130 1.25 -10.28 2.22
C SER A 130 1.23 -9.89 0.74
N ALA A 131 0.89 -8.65 0.42
CA ALA A 131 0.80 -8.16 -0.96
C ALA A 131 2.16 -8.10 -1.66
N LEU A 132 3.19 -7.70 -0.92
CA LEU A 132 4.57 -7.54 -1.41
C LEU A 132 5.42 -8.80 -1.22
N ASN A 133 4.85 -9.87 -0.67
CA ASN A 133 5.56 -11.11 -0.36
C ASN A 133 6.80 -10.87 0.53
N ILE A 134 6.65 -10.00 1.52
CA ILE A 134 7.65 -9.70 2.54
C ILE A 134 7.39 -10.62 3.72
N GLN A 135 8.43 -11.29 4.19
CA GLN A 135 8.36 -12.06 5.42
C GLN A 135 8.31 -11.11 6.62
N MET A 136 7.26 -11.23 7.42
CA MET A 136 7.03 -10.40 8.60
C MET A 136 6.98 -11.28 9.83
N THR A 137 7.88 -11.01 10.78
CA THR A 137 7.83 -11.55 12.14
C THR A 137 7.21 -10.50 13.06
N SER A 138 6.28 -10.92 13.92
CA SER A 138 5.66 -10.07 14.94
C SER A 138 6.19 -10.50 16.30
N ILE A 139 6.62 -9.52 17.11
CA ILE A 139 7.02 -9.72 18.49
C ILE A 139 6.08 -8.88 19.34
N ASP A 140 5.35 -9.53 20.26
CA ASP A 140 4.35 -8.88 21.09
C ASP A 140 4.96 -8.48 22.44
N VAL A 141 5.16 -7.18 22.62
CA VAL A 141 5.78 -6.62 23.84
C VAL A 141 4.69 -6.22 24.84
N HIS A 142 4.86 -6.58 26.10
CA HIS A 142 3.94 -6.27 27.22
C HIS A 142 4.70 -5.86 28.49
N GLY A 143 4.00 -5.49 29.57
CA GLY A 143 4.61 -4.94 30.78
C GLY A 143 5.66 -5.83 31.48
N GLY A 144 5.56 -7.16 31.33
CA GLY A 144 6.55 -8.12 31.83
C GLY A 144 7.60 -8.56 30.80
N TYR A 145 7.65 -7.92 29.62
CA TYR A 145 8.54 -8.34 28.53
C TYR A 145 9.95 -7.80 28.78
N THR A 146 10.93 -8.69 28.83
CA THR A 146 12.30 -8.36 29.22
C THR A 146 13.23 -8.21 28.02
N VAL A 147 14.46 -7.76 28.25
CA VAL A 147 15.49 -7.69 27.20
C VAL A 147 15.91 -9.10 26.79
N GLU A 148 15.92 -10.04 27.72
CA GLU A 148 16.25 -11.45 27.48
C GLU A 148 15.19 -12.10 26.58
N ASP A 149 13.91 -11.79 26.78
CA ASP A 149 12.83 -12.22 25.89
C ASP A 149 13.03 -11.67 24.48
N LEU A 150 13.36 -10.37 24.35
CA LEU A 150 13.62 -9.76 23.05
C LEU A 150 14.79 -10.43 22.33
N GLN A 151 15.89 -10.70 23.04
CA GLN A 151 17.06 -11.35 22.47
C GLN A 151 16.71 -12.74 21.93
N ARG A 152 16.00 -13.55 22.73
CA ARG A 152 15.54 -14.88 22.33
C ARG A 152 14.62 -14.82 21.11
N ASP A 153 13.64 -13.91 21.11
CA ASP A 153 12.67 -13.81 20.02
C ASP A 153 13.29 -13.26 18.72
N LEU A 154 14.43 -12.57 18.80
CA LEU A 154 15.20 -12.09 17.66
C LEU A 154 16.17 -13.14 17.08
N GLU A 155 16.50 -14.22 17.80
CA GLU A 155 17.46 -15.23 17.32
C GLU A 155 17.04 -15.83 15.97
N ASP A 156 15.80 -16.34 15.88
CA ASP A 156 15.29 -16.97 14.66
C ASP A 156 15.19 -15.99 13.48
N PRO A 157 14.58 -14.79 13.62
CA PRO A 157 14.54 -13.79 12.56
C PRO A 157 15.92 -13.36 12.07
N LEU A 158 16.89 -13.19 12.97
CA LEU A 158 18.25 -12.81 12.61
C LEU A 158 18.99 -13.94 11.87
N GLN A 159 18.80 -15.18 12.29
CA GLN A 159 19.35 -16.34 11.57
C GLN A 159 18.76 -16.45 10.16
N GLU A 160 17.45 -16.28 10.02
CA GLU A 160 16.77 -16.33 8.73
C GLU A 160 17.20 -15.19 7.80
N ALA A 161 17.30 -13.96 8.33
CA ALA A 161 17.81 -12.80 7.60
C ALA A 161 19.27 -13.01 7.14
N SER A 162 20.08 -13.70 7.95
CA SER A 162 21.46 -14.04 7.62
C SER A 162 21.56 -15.11 6.53
N ARG A 163 20.63 -16.07 6.50
CA ARG A 163 20.55 -17.11 5.44
C ARG A 163 20.07 -16.56 4.11
N ASN A 164 19.26 -15.50 4.13
CA ASN A 164 18.64 -14.91 2.94
C ASN A 164 19.05 -13.43 2.74
N PRO A 165 20.34 -13.10 2.58
CA PRO A 165 20.80 -11.71 2.50
C PRO A 165 20.22 -10.94 1.32
N LYS A 166 19.79 -11.64 0.25
CA LYS A 166 19.11 -11.05 -0.92
C LYS A 166 17.67 -10.61 -0.63
N CYS A 167 17.04 -11.16 0.42
CA CYS A 167 15.68 -10.85 0.84
C CYS A 167 15.63 -9.84 2.01
N THR A 168 16.79 -9.53 2.60
CA THR A 168 16.92 -8.61 3.74
C THR A 168 16.90 -7.13 3.30
N TYR A 169 17.16 -6.87 2.01
CA TYR A 169 17.01 -5.56 1.39
C TYR A 169 15.75 -5.56 0.51
N LEU A 170 14.78 -4.68 0.81
CA LEU A 170 13.59 -4.47 -0.03
C LEU A 170 13.90 -3.69 -1.32
#